data_AF-A0A6U3SEL3-F1
#
_entry.id   AF-A0A6U3SEL3-F1
#
_cell.length_a   1.000
_cell.length_b   1.000
_cell.length_c   1.000
_cell.angle_alpha   90.00
_cell.angle_beta   90.00
_cell.angle_gamma   90.00
#
_symmetry.space_group_name_H-M   'P 1'
#
loop_
_entity.id
_entity.type
_entity.pdbx_description
1 polymer ?
#
loop_
_entity_poly.entity_id
_entity_poly.type
_entity_poly.pdbx_seq_one_letter_code
_entity_poly.pdbx_strand_id
1 'polypeptide(L)'
;MPRFSDSWVVDRTLFDYVQGGSCACCGFSHLFNPDGLKGLINAVSDLETDAANEEYNAALKSPWPEDMRDQIWADRVRLRHLMKKEMKDYAQFVHDCSSVIGGGDDVEALFQFCTSLGGRTLMRLFQMPRVELSERIGSIYNIHSAFSVVLCTVVEQVANFKLTAYDTDGRSPEEVAFEEALSFDRRGGFNLLIAKRLQGTKDYQINESVLRMFIHLIVRLLAGPKLLHRAPPGPKPEQQKQDSDDEDEGGVDGAAIGDEMVNGQKGPSFRSDRRIIRLLIARYWADQIIQKFRKKQKEQDEKQTNNGAEVGEAAASVDANATNKD
;
A
#
# COMPACT_ATOMS: atom_id res chain seq x y z
N MET A 1 -12.37 27.80 4.18
CA MET A 1 -12.13 26.35 4.31
C MET A 1 -10.63 26.11 4.42
N PRO A 2 -10.12 25.40 5.44
CA PRO A 2 -8.71 25.06 5.53
C PRO A 2 -8.26 24.27 4.31
N ARG A 3 -7.07 24.55 3.76
CA ARG A 3 -6.55 23.75 2.64
C ARG A 3 -6.24 22.34 3.13
N PHE A 4 -6.49 21.35 2.29
CA PHE A 4 -6.24 19.94 2.59
C PHE A 4 -7.09 19.35 3.72
N SER A 5 -8.11 20.05 4.22
CA SER A 5 -9.09 19.41 5.11
C SER A 5 -9.95 18.40 4.36
N ASP A 6 -10.60 17.49 5.08
CA ASP A 6 -11.55 16.54 4.51
C ASP A 6 -12.70 17.24 3.77
N SER A 7 -13.16 18.36 4.30
CA SER A 7 -14.13 19.21 3.61
C SER A 7 -13.56 19.81 2.30
N TRP A 8 -12.27 20.19 2.27
CA TRP A 8 -11.59 20.59 1.04
C TRP A 8 -11.48 19.44 0.03
N VAL A 9 -11.29 18.20 0.49
CA VAL A 9 -11.31 17.02 -0.38
C VAL A 9 -12.67 16.86 -1.06
N VAL A 10 -13.77 17.04 -0.31
CA VAL A 10 -15.13 17.01 -0.87
C VAL A 10 -15.31 18.05 -1.98
N ASP A 11 -15.06 19.32 -1.66
CA ASP A 11 -15.26 20.43 -2.60
C ASP A 11 -14.39 20.27 -3.84
N ARG A 12 -13.11 19.91 -3.65
CA ARG A 12 -12.16 19.74 -4.74
C ARG A 12 -12.54 18.57 -5.64
N THR A 13 -12.97 17.45 -5.06
CA THR A 13 -13.39 16.26 -5.82
C THR A 13 -14.65 16.56 -6.61
N LEU A 14 -15.67 17.20 -6.01
CA LEU A 14 -16.90 17.56 -6.72
C LEU A 14 -16.62 18.51 -7.90
N PHE A 15 -15.74 19.49 -7.68
CA PHE A 15 -15.33 20.42 -8.72
C PHE A 15 -14.63 19.69 -9.88
N ASP A 16 -13.62 18.87 -9.58
CA ASP A 16 -12.84 18.13 -10.59
C ASP A 16 -13.70 17.06 -11.29
N TYR A 17 -14.65 16.44 -10.59
CA TYR A 17 -15.58 15.46 -11.16
C TYR A 17 -16.53 16.08 -12.18
N VAL A 18 -17.11 17.24 -11.86
CA VAL A 18 -18.03 17.97 -12.75
C VAL A 18 -17.30 18.55 -13.96
N GLN A 19 -16.07 19.06 -13.77
CA GLN A 19 -15.28 19.62 -14.87
C GLN A 19 -14.60 18.57 -15.75
N GLY A 20 -14.20 17.44 -15.17
CA GLY A 20 -13.42 16.40 -15.84
C GLY A 20 -14.22 15.48 -16.75
N GLY A 21 -15.56 15.57 -16.73
CA GLY A 21 -16.44 14.77 -17.60
C GLY A 21 -16.16 13.27 -17.49
N SER A 22 -16.53 12.64 -16.36
CA SER A 22 -16.40 11.19 -16.26
C SER A 22 -17.25 10.52 -17.36
N CYS A 23 -16.66 9.59 -18.11
CA CYS A 23 -17.42 8.78 -19.07
C CYS A 23 -18.38 7.89 -18.27
N ALA A 24 -19.67 8.22 -18.32
CA ALA A 24 -20.75 7.43 -17.74
C ALA A 24 -20.73 5.95 -18.17
N CYS A 25 -20.06 5.66 -19.29
CA CYS A 25 -19.85 4.33 -19.87
C CYS A 25 -19.06 3.34 -18.99
N CYS A 26 -18.26 3.81 -18.02
CA CYS A 26 -17.42 2.94 -17.17
C CYS A 26 -18.01 2.66 -15.78
N GLY A 27 -19.15 3.25 -15.41
CA GLY A 27 -19.67 3.25 -14.03
C GLY A 27 -20.72 2.20 -13.69
N PHE A 28 -21.31 1.50 -14.66
CA PHE A 28 -22.51 0.68 -14.41
C PHE A 28 -22.24 -0.75 -13.90
N SER A 29 -20.99 -1.12 -13.63
CA SER A 29 -20.63 -2.51 -13.28
C SER A 29 -21.20 -2.99 -11.93
N HIS A 30 -21.57 -2.09 -11.01
CA HIS A 30 -22.14 -2.44 -9.70
C HIS A 30 -23.68 -2.51 -9.69
N LEU A 31 -24.37 -2.03 -10.73
CA LEU A 31 -25.83 -2.09 -10.85
C LEU A 31 -26.38 -3.50 -11.11
N PHE A 32 -25.51 -4.46 -11.44
CA PHE A 32 -25.91 -5.84 -11.76
C PHE A 32 -25.67 -6.85 -10.63
N ASN A 33 -25.24 -6.41 -9.44
CA ASN A 33 -25.17 -7.30 -8.29
C ASN A 33 -26.56 -7.45 -7.65
N PRO A 34 -26.95 -8.66 -7.22
CA PRO A 34 -28.12 -8.83 -6.38
C PRO A 34 -27.94 -7.98 -5.12
N ASP A 35 -28.93 -7.15 -4.78
CA ASP A 35 -28.91 -6.14 -3.70
C ASP A 35 -27.95 -4.93 -3.88
N GLY A 36 -27.48 -4.66 -5.12
CA GLY A 36 -26.72 -3.46 -5.46
C GLY A 36 -25.42 -3.29 -4.64
N LEU A 37 -25.18 -2.09 -4.09
CA LEU A 37 -23.99 -1.80 -3.29
C LEU A 37 -23.90 -2.68 -2.02
N LYS A 38 -25.04 -2.97 -1.37
CA LYS A 38 -25.08 -3.81 -0.17
C LYS A 38 -24.64 -5.24 -0.49
N GLY A 39 -25.12 -5.80 -1.59
CA GLY A 39 -24.70 -7.11 -2.07
C GLY A 39 -23.21 -7.18 -2.40
N LEU A 40 -22.68 -6.12 -3.02
CA LEU A 40 -21.23 -6.02 -3.28
C LEU A 40 -20.43 -6.03 -1.98
N ILE A 41 -20.76 -5.18 -1.01
CA ILE A 41 -20.06 -5.09 0.28
C ILE A 41 -20.11 -6.43 1.03
N ASN A 42 -21.26 -7.12 1.02
CA ASN A 42 -21.40 -8.42 1.67
C ASN A 42 -20.56 -9.50 0.99
N ALA A 43 -20.43 -9.47 -0.35
CA ALA A 43 -19.62 -10.41 -1.11
C ALA A 43 -18.10 -10.25 -0.86
N VAL A 44 -17.69 -9.14 -0.26
CA VAL A 44 -16.29 -8.82 0.08
C VAL A 44 -16.14 -8.49 1.58
N SER A 45 -16.87 -9.16 2.46
CA SER A 45 -16.88 -8.91 3.91
C SER A 45 -15.53 -9.04 4.63
N ASP A 46 -14.51 -9.61 3.98
CA ASP A 46 -13.12 -9.68 4.46
C ASP A 46 -12.27 -8.44 4.09
N LEU A 47 -12.93 -7.32 3.79
CA LEU A 47 -12.23 -6.06 3.63
C LEU A 47 -11.80 -5.55 5.00
N GLU A 48 -10.51 -5.32 5.13
CA GLU A 48 -9.90 -4.78 6.33
C GLU A 48 -9.98 -3.26 6.28
N THR A 49 -11.10 -2.76 6.75
CA THR A 49 -11.47 -1.35 6.61
C THR A 49 -11.58 -0.71 7.97
N ASP A 50 -11.40 0.61 8.02
CA ASP A 50 -11.60 1.35 9.26
C ASP A 50 -13.05 1.20 9.75
N ALA A 51 -14.02 1.03 8.84
CA ALA A 51 -15.45 0.83 9.15
C ALA A 51 -15.87 -0.61 9.44
N ALA A 52 -14.92 -1.55 9.49
CA ALA A 52 -15.17 -2.94 9.84
C ALA A 52 -16.43 -3.52 9.13
N ASN A 53 -17.45 -3.94 9.89
CA ASN A 53 -18.67 -4.56 9.38
C ASN A 53 -19.77 -3.54 9.02
N GLU A 54 -19.52 -2.24 9.19
CA GLU A 54 -20.51 -1.16 8.98
C GLU A 54 -20.32 -0.37 7.67
N GLU A 55 -19.60 -0.93 6.69
CA GLU A 55 -19.25 -0.24 5.44
C GLU A 55 -20.47 0.29 4.68
N TYR A 56 -21.60 -0.44 4.70
CA TYR A 56 -22.83 0.06 4.07
C TYR A 56 -23.40 1.28 4.81
N ASN A 57 -23.38 1.29 6.15
CA ASN A 57 -23.82 2.44 6.94
C ASN A 57 -22.86 3.63 6.77
N ALA A 58 -21.55 3.38 6.66
CA ALA A 58 -20.56 4.39 6.32
C ALA A 58 -20.81 4.98 4.93
N ALA A 59 -21.25 4.16 3.97
CA ALA A 59 -21.64 4.62 2.65
C ALA A 59 -22.84 5.55 2.69
N LEU A 60 -23.89 5.23 3.46
CA LEU A 60 -25.06 6.09 3.60
C LEU A 60 -24.76 7.47 4.20
N LYS A 61 -23.70 7.58 5.02
CA LYS A 61 -23.22 8.85 5.60
C LYS A 61 -22.25 9.62 4.69
N SER A 62 -21.99 9.12 3.49
CA SER A 62 -21.04 9.70 2.55
C SER A 62 -21.48 11.09 2.08
N PRO A 63 -20.53 12.03 1.86
CA PRO A 63 -20.85 13.38 1.38
C PRO A 63 -21.19 13.44 -0.12
N TRP A 64 -21.16 12.31 -0.83
CA TRP A 64 -21.33 12.25 -2.27
C TRP A 64 -22.79 12.05 -2.70
N PRO A 65 -23.20 12.57 -3.87
CA PRO A 65 -24.43 12.17 -4.55
C PRO A 65 -24.50 10.64 -4.74
N GLU A 66 -25.71 10.07 -4.80
CA GLU A 66 -25.92 8.62 -4.74
C GLU A 66 -25.18 7.82 -5.83
N ASP A 67 -25.22 8.33 -7.06
CA ASP A 67 -24.53 7.75 -8.22
C ASP A 67 -23.00 7.75 -8.05
N MET A 68 -22.45 8.88 -7.60
CA MET A 68 -21.03 9.04 -7.32
C MET A 68 -20.60 8.19 -6.11
N ARG A 69 -21.43 8.15 -5.07
CA ARG A 69 -21.22 7.35 -3.85
C ARG A 69 -21.06 5.88 -4.22
N ASP A 70 -22.02 5.30 -4.92
CA ASP A 70 -22.04 3.87 -5.20
C ASP A 70 -20.84 3.47 -6.08
N GLN A 71 -20.48 4.31 -7.04
CA GLN A 71 -19.27 4.12 -7.86
C GLN A 71 -17.98 4.18 -7.02
N ILE A 72 -17.87 5.16 -6.12
CA ILE A 72 -16.72 5.31 -5.22
C ILE A 72 -16.56 4.08 -4.34
N TRP A 73 -17.65 3.64 -3.74
CA TRP A 73 -17.61 2.48 -2.85
C TRP A 73 -17.28 1.20 -3.58
N ALA A 74 -17.84 0.99 -4.77
CA ALA A 74 -17.54 -0.17 -5.58
C ALA A 74 -16.05 -0.26 -5.97
N ASP A 75 -15.45 0.85 -6.39
CA ASP A 75 -14.03 0.87 -6.76
C ASP A 75 -13.11 0.84 -5.54
N ARG A 76 -13.52 1.42 -4.41
CA ARG A 76 -12.79 1.29 -3.13
C ARG A 76 -12.70 -0.17 -2.68
N VAL A 77 -13.81 -0.89 -2.75
CA VAL A 77 -13.89 -2.34 -2.51
C VAL A 77 -12.98 -3.11 -3.47
N ARG A 78 -13.10 -2.83 -4.77
CA ARG A 78 -12.32 -3.49 -5.82
C ARG A 78 -10.82 -3.28 -5.62
N LEU A 79 -10.39 -2.05 -5.33
CA LEU A 79 -8.99 -1.71 -5.09
C LEU A 79 -8.40 -2.59 -3.98
N ARG A 80 -9.07 -2.61 -2.83
CA ARG A 80 -8.61 -3.39 -1.67
C ARG A 80 -8.55 -4.88 -1.96
N HIS A 81 -9.55 -5.42 -2.67
CA HIS A 81 -9.56 -6.84 -3.10
C HIS A 81 -8.37 -7.17 -4.00
N LEU A 82 -8.09 -6.34 -5.01
CA LEU A 82 -6.94 -6.50 -5.89
C LEU A 82 -5.63 -6.43 -5.10
N MET A 83 -5.50 -5.43 -4.22
CA MET A 83 -4.33 -5.27 -3.38
C MET A 83 -4.12 -6.48 -2.45
N LYS A 84 -5.18 -7.05 -1.88
CA LYS A 84 -5.11 -8.25 -1.02
C LYS A 84 -4.64 -9.48 -1.79
N LYS A 85 -5.06 -9.65 -3.05
CA LYS A 85 -4.59 -10.75 -3.91
C LYS A 85 -3.09 -10.72 -4.18
N GLU A 86 -2.50 -9.53 -4.28
CA GLU A 86 -1.06 -9.34 -4.52
C GLU A 86 -0.20 -9.63 -3.28
N MET A 87 -0.77 -9.67 -2.07
CA MET A 87 -0.02 -9.88 -0.82
C MET A 87 0.79 -11.18 -0.82
N LYS A 88 0.26 -12.23 -1.46
CA LYS A 88 0.96 -13.51 -1.63
C LYS A 88 2.28 -13.37 -2.41
N ASP A 89 2.35 -12.42 -3.35
CA ASP A 89 3.54 -12.22 -4.16
C ASP A 89 4.63 -11.52 -3.33
N TYR A 90 4.25 -10.62 -2.42
CA TYR A 90 5.16 -10.04 -1.44
C TYR A 90 5.63 -11.08 -0.43
N ALA A 91 4.73 -11.95 0.06
CA ALA A 91 5.09 -13.05 0.96
C ALA A 91 6.08 -14.03 0.31
N GLN A 92 5.83 -14.39 -0.96
CA GLN A 92 6.76 -15.22 -1.74
C GLN A 92 8.12 -14.53 -1.91
N PHE A 93 8.14 -13.24 -2.24
CA PHE A 93 9.38 -12.47 -2.34
C PHE A 93 10.18 -12.47 -1.03
N VAL A 94 9.53 -12.24 0.11
CA VAL A 94 10.18 -12.24 1.42
C VAL A 94 10.81 -13.61 1.68
N HIS A 95 10.05 -14.69 1.48
CA HIS A 95 10.54 -16.05 1.61
C HIS A 95 11.74 -16.34 0.68
N ASP A 96 11.65 -15.96 -0.59
CA ASP A 96 12.72 -16.19 -1.57
C ASP A 96 14.00 -15.42 -1.18
N CYS A 97 13.86 -14.18 -0.73
CA CYS A 97 14.97 -13.35 -0.28
C CYS A 97 15.68 -13.98 0.94
N SER A 98 14.90 -14.44 1.92
CA SER A 98 15.42 -15.14 3.10
C SER A 98 16.14 -16.43 2.73
N SER A 99 15.59 -17.21 1.79
CA SER A 99 16.18 -18.48 1.35
C SER A 99 17.52 -18.31 0.63
N VAL A 100 17.68 -17.25 -0.16
CA VAL A 100 18.89 -17.01 -0.97
C VAL A 100 20.01 -16.39 -0.17
N ILE A 101 19.70 -15.48 0.75
CA ILE A 101 20.72 -14.77 1.53
C ILE A 101 21.17 -15.62 2.73
N GLY A 102 20.25 -16.37 3.33
CA GLY A 102 20.50 -17.24 4.48
C GLY A 102 20.82 -16.47 5.77
N GLY A 103 20.82 -17.19 6.90
CA GLY A 103 21.51 -16.75 8.13
C GLY A 103 20.82 -15.70 9.01
N GLY A 104 19.52 -15.42 8.86
CA GLY A 104 18.81 -14.45 9.70
C GLY A 104 17.29 -14.58 9.63
N ASP A 105 16.57 -13.70 10.35
CA ASP A 105 15.13 -13.52 10.14
C ASP A 105 14.85 -12.78 8.81
N ASP A 106 13.58 -12.77 8.39
CA ASP A 106 13.18 -12.15 7.12
C ASP A 106 13.60 -10.67 7.01
N VAL A 107 13.60 -9.96 8.14
CA VAL A 107 13.95 -8.54 8.18
C VAL A 107 15.44 -8.36 7.91
N GLU A 108 16.28 -9.18 8.54
CA GLU A 108 17.73 -9.09 8.38
C GLU A 108 18.17 -9.52 6.98
N ALA A 109 17.58 -10.57 6.40
CA ALA A 109 17.86 -10.97 5.02
C ALA A 109 17.53 -9.84 4.03
N LEU A 110 16.35 -9.21 4.14
CA LEU A 110 15.97 -8.08 3.30
C LEU A 110 16.87 -6.86 3.55
N PHE A 111 17.32 -6.64 4.79
CA PHE A 111 18.22 -5.53 5.13
C PHE A 111 19.59 -5.71 4.46
N GLN A 112 20.17 -6.91 4.54
CA GLN A 112 21.42 -7.26 3.86
C GLN A 112 21.27 -7.16 2.34
N PHE A 113 20.14 -7.62 1.80
CA PHE A 113 19.84 -7.43 0.37
C PHE A 113 19.88 -5.95 -0.01
N CYS A 114 19.10 -5.12 0.68
CA CYS A 114 18.93 -3.71 0.36
C CYS A 114 20.26 -2.95 0.48
N THR A 115 21.00 -3.17 1.56
CA THR A 115 22.32 -2.54 1.77
C THR A 115 23.32 -2.95 0.69
N SER A 116 23.26 -4.19 0.18
CA SER A 116 24.09 -4.65 -0.95
C SER A 116 23.82 -3.93 -2.29
N LEU A 117 22.72 -3.18 -2.42
CA LEU A 117 22.42 -2.37 -3.61
C LEU A 117 23.23 -1.06 -3.64
N GLY A 118 23.77 -0.64 -2.49
CA GLY A 118 24.50 0.61 -2.30
C GLY A 118 23.60 1.83 -2.15
N GLY A 119 24.09 2.82 -1.38
CA GLY A 119 23.30 3.99 -0.99
C GLY A 119 22.78 4.85 -2.15
N ARG A 120 23.53 4.96 -3.26
CA ARG A 120 23.06 5.69 -4.46
C ARG A 120 21.84 5.02 -5.09
N THR A 121 21.83 3.70 -5.14
CA THR A 121 20.71 2.93 -5.71
C THR A 121 19.50 3.06 -4.80
N LEU A 122 19.68 2.86 -3.49
CA LEU A 122 18.61 3.02 -2.51
C LEU A 122 18.00 4.43 -2.55
N MET A 123 18.81 5.49 -2.58
CA MET A 123 18.30 6.86 -2.70
C MET A 123 17.37 7.04 -3.91
N ARG A 124 17.67 6.39 -5.04
CA ARG A 124 16.84 6.48 -6.26
C ARG A 124 15.59 5.62 -6.19
N LEU A 125 15.67 4.44 -5.58
CA LEU A 125 14.53 3.52 -5.44
C LEU A 125 13.41 4.17 -4.60
N PHE A 126 13.80 4.93 -3.58
CA PHE A 126 12.88 5.59 -2.65
C PHE A 126 12.50 7.02 -3.06
N GLN A 127 12.42 7.25 -4.37
CA GLN A 127 11.88 8.46 -4.98
C GLN A 127 10.73 8.06 -5.91
N MET A 128 9.54 8.56 -5.62
CA MET A 128 8.34 8.33 -6.40
C MET A 128 7.86 9.65 -6.99
N PRO A 129 7.91 9.82 -8.32
CA PRO A 129 7.32 10.98 -8.98
C PRO A 129 5.85 11.12 -8.62
N ARG A 130 5.36 12.36 -8.52
CA ARG A 130 3.96 12.64 -8.15
C ARG A 130 2.95 11.94 -9.07
N VAL A 131 3.22 11.93 -10.38
CA VAL A 131 2.31 11.39 -11.41
C VAL A 131 2.16 9.86 -11.35
N GLU A 132 3.18 9.18 -10.83
CA GLU A 132 3.25 7.73 -10.79
C GLU A 132 2.05 7.12 -10.07
N LEU A 133 1.57 7.76 -9.00
CA LEU A 133 0.49 7.21 -8.19
C LEU A 133 -0.84 7.16 -8.96
N SER A 134 -1.17 8.25 -9.66
CA SER A 134 -2.36 8.31 -10.53
C SER A 134 -2.25 7.34 -11.70
N GLU A 135 -1.06 7.22 -12.30
CA GLU A 135 -0.80 6.28 -13.38
C GLU A 135 -0.97 4.83 -12.93
N ARG A 136 -0.50 4.46 -11.73
CA ARG A 136 -0.68 3.12 -11.18
C ARG A 136 -2.14 2.82 -10.84
N ILE A 137 -2.87 3.77 -10.26
CA ILE A 137 -4.31 3.62 -9.97
C ILE A 137 -5.08 3.32 -11.27
N GLY A 138 -4.78 4.05 -12.34
CA GLY A 138 -5.39 3.83 -13.65
C GLY A 138 -4.94 2.53 -14.32
N SER A 139 -3.63 2.33 -14.50
CA SER A 139 -3.10 1.24 -15.33
C SER A 139 -3.10 -0.14 -14.67
N ILE A 140 -2.85 -0.21 -13.35
CA ILE A 140 -2.74 -1.49 -12.64
C ILE A 140 -4.10 -1.91 -12.09
N TYR A 141 -4.83 -0.97 -11.47
CA TYR A 141 -6.08 -1.28 -10.79
C TYR A 141 -7.32 -0.98 -11.63
N ASN A 142 -7.17 -0.33 -12.80
CA ASN A 142 -8.25 0.04 -13.70
C ASN A 142 -9.34 0.87 -13.01
N ILE A 143 -8.90 1.88 -12.23
CA ILE A 143 -9.78 2.83 -11.52
C ILE A 143 -9.73 4.18 -12.23
N HIS A 144 -10.75 4.43 -13.05
CA HIS A 144 -10.91 5.65 -13.85
C HIS A 144 -12.18 6.46 -13.48
N SER A 145 -12.86 6.05 -12.42
CA SER A 145 -14.14 6.59 -11.97
C SER A 145 -14.01 7.85 -11.11
N ALA A 146 -15.13 8.29 -10.52
CA ALA A 146 -15.16 9.23 -9.42
C ALA A 146 -14.14 8.92 -8.30
N PHE A 147 -13.87 7.64 -8.02
CA PHE A 147 -12.89 7.28 -7.00
C PHE A 147 -11.46 7.66 -7.38
N SER A 148 -11.13 7.65 -8.67
CA SER A 148 -9.81 8.12 -9.15
C SER A 148 -9.59 9.59 -8.81
N VAL A 149 -10.64 10.41 -8.95
CA VAL A 149 -10.62 11.84 -8.59
C VAL A 149 -10.48 12.03 -7.07
N VAL A 150 -11.20 11.24 -6.27
CA VAL A 150 -11.05 11.23 -4.80
C VAL A 150 -9.61 10.91 -4.44
N LEU A 151 -9.06 9.80 -4.95
CA LEU A 151 -7.70 9.38 -4.65
C LEU A 151 -6.68 10.44 -5.05
N CYS A 152 -6.78 11.03 -6.25
CA CYS A 152 -5.90 12.12 -6.68
C CYS A 152 -5.93 13.32 -5.73
N THR A 153 -7.12 13.69 -5.23
CA THR A 153 -7.28 14.76 -4.23
C THR A 153 -6.67 14.38 -2.88
N VAL A 154 -6.87 13.13 -2.45
CA VAL A 154 -6.29 12.58 -1.22
C VAL A 154 -4.76 12.49 -1.31
N VAL A 155 -4.18 12.26 -2.50
CA VAL A 155 -2.72 12.35 -2.71
C VAL A 155 -2.20 13.75 -2.33
N GLU A 156 -2.91 14.82 -2.69
CA GLU A 156 -2.51 16.17 -2.26
C GLU A 156 -2.61 16.33 -0.75
N GLN A 157 -3.62 15.72 -0.12
CA GLN A 157 -3.76 15.72 1.33
C GLN A 157 -2.57 15.00 2.00
N VAL A 158 -2.17 13.83 1.52
CA VAL A 158 -1.01 13.09 2.04
C VAL A 158 0.29 13.84 1.80
N ALA A 159 0.47 14.45 0.62
CA ALA A 159 1.64 15.27 0.30
C ALA A 159 1.78 16.49 1.22
N ASN A 160 0.67 16.98 1.77
CA ASN A 160 0.62 18.15 2.64
C ASN A 160 0.09 17.80 4.04
N PHE A 161 0.26 16.55 4.50
CA PHE A 161 -0.40 16.05 5.71
C PHE A 161 -0.11 16.91 6.94
N LYS A 162 1.12 17.41 7.08
CA LYS A 162 1.53 18.32 8.17
C LYS A 162 0.72 19.62 8.25
N LEU A 163 0.11 20.06 7.15
CA LEU A 163 -0.72 21.26 7.08
C LEU A 163 -2.18 21.00 7.49
N THR A 164 -2.59 19.74 7.57
CA THR A 164 -3.96 19.35 7.96
C THR A 164 -4.20 19.46 9.47
N ALA A 165 -3.12 19.41 10.26
CA ALA A 165 -3.15 19.31 11.72
C ALA A 165 -3.93 18.08 12.25
N TYR A 166 -4.06 17.03 11.43
CA TYR A 166 -4.66 15.77 11.86
C TYR A 166 -3.70 14.96 12.73
N ASP A 167 -4.30 14.19 13.64
CA ASP A 167 -3.60 13.11 14.32
C ASP A 167 -3.19 12.03 13.33
N THR A 168 -2.23 11.20 13.74
CA THR A 168 -1.70 10.10 12.92
C THR A 168 -2.81 9.17 12.44
N ASP A 169 -2.82 8.85 11.14
CA ASP A 169 -3.83 7.95 10.57
C ASP A 169 -3.49 6.47 10.83
N GLY A 170 -2.20 6.15 10.90
CA GLY A 170 -1.67 4.79 11.08
C GLY A 170 -2.26 4.03 12.27
N ARG A 171 -2.56 2.75 12.07
CA ARG A 171 -3.17 1.87 13.10
C ARG A 171 -2.21 0.82 13.67
N SER A 172 -1.04 0.66 13.07
CA SER A 172 0.04 -0.18 13.59
C SER A 172 1.33 0.63 13.73
N PRO A 173 2.30 0.17 14.54
CA PRO A 173 3.60 0.83 14.67
C PRO A 173 4.29 1.07 13.31
N GLU A 174 4.16 0.13 12.37
CA GLU A 174 4.74 0.23 11.04
C GLU A 174 4.02 1.29 10.19
N GLU A 175 2.69 1.38 10.27
CA GLU A 175 1.94 2.43 9.56
C GLU A 175 2.29 3.82 10.09
N VAL A 176 2.34 3.98 11.42
CA VAL A 176 2.69 5.25 12.08
C VAL A 176 4.12 5.65 11.73
N ALA A 177 5.09 4.74 11.86
CA ALA A 177 6.49 5.03 11.54
C ALA A 177 6.69 5.39 10.06
N PHE A 178 5.95 4.74 9.15
CA PHE A 178 5.97 5.07 7.73
C PHE A 178 5.36 6.44 7.45
N GLU A 179 4.23 6.76 8.07
CA GLU A 179 3.56 8.06 7.96
C GLU A 179 4.45 9.21 8.43
N GLU A 180 5.17 9.03 9.53
CA GLU A 180 6.09 10.03 10.08
C GLU A 180 7.34 10.21 9.20
N ALA A 181 7.86 9.11 8.64
CA ALA A 181 9.05 9.14 7.80
C ALA A 181 8.77 9.61 6.36
N LEU A 182 7.54 9.46 5.88
CA LEU A 182 7.14 9.84 4.53
C LEU A 182 7.25 11.35 4.34
N SER A 183 7.96 11.75 3.28
CA SER A 183 8.10 13.15 2.92
C SER A 183 7.71 13.39 1.47
N PHE A 184 7.37 14.64 1.16
CA PHE A 184 6.99 15.07 -0.18
C PHE A 184 7.77 16.33 -0.55
N ASP A 185 8.43 16.27 -1.72
CA ASP A 185 9.03 17.43 -2.38
C ASP A 185 8.22 17.76 -3.64
N ARG A 186 7.92 19.03 -3.87
CA ARG A 186 7.16 19.47 -5.05
C ARG A 186 7.88 19.15 -6.36
N ARG A 187 9.23 19.08 -6.34
CA ARG A 187 10.03 18.76 -7.54
C ARG A 187 10.31 17.26 -7.68
N GLY A 188 10.55 16.56 -6.57
CA GLY A 188 10.91 15.14 -6.56
C GLY A 188 9.78 14.13 -6.28
N GLY A 189 8.61 14.58 -5.81
CA GLY A 189 7.51 13.72 -5.38
C GLY A 189 7.69 13.13 -3.98
N PHE A 190 7.11 11.95 -3.74
CA PHE A 190 7.21 11.26 -2.46
C PHE A 190 8.59 10.62 -2.29
N ASN A 191 9.14 10.67 -1.08
CA ASN A 191 10.44 10.07 -0.80
C ASN A 191 10.61 9.67 0.68
N LEU A 192 11.50 8.68 0.89
CA LEU A 192 12.08 8.34 2.18
C LEU A 192 13.56 8.69 2.20
N LEU A 193 14.03 9.32 3.28
CA LEU A 193 15.43 9.69 3.47
C LEU A 193 16.28 8.48 3.88
N ILE A 194 16.39 7.50 2.98
CA ILE A 194 17.12 6.25 3.21
C ILE A 194 18.62 6.38 2.99
N ALA A 195 19.05 7.27 2.12
CA ALA A 195 20.47 7.54 1.95
C ALA A 195 20.73 9.00 1.65
N LYS A 196 21.81 9.51 2.22
CA LYS A 196 22.29 10.88 2.00
C LYS A 196 23.71 10.84 1.46
N ARG A 197 23.96 11.63 0.43
CA ARG A 197 25.32 11.84 -0.07
C ARG A 197 26.14 12.61 0.97
N LEU A 198 27.32 12.11 1.29
CA LEU A 198 28.25 12.79 2.18
C LEU A 198 28.85 14.02 1.47
N GLN A 199 28.97 15.13 2.19
CA GLN A 199 29.49 16.37 1.62
C GLN A 199 30.96 16.19 1.22
N GLY A 200 31.32 16.66 0.02
CA GLY A 200 32.69 16.58 -0.48
C GLY A 200 33.12 15.20 -0.99
N THR A 201 32.28 14.16 -0.91
CA THR A 201 32.63 12.81 -1.39
C THR A 201 31.65 12.26 -2.43
N LYS A 202 31.98 11.09 -2.99
CA LYS A 202 31.08 10.29 -3.84
C LYS A 202 30.28 9.26 -3.04
N ASP A 203 30.52 9.19 -1.73
CA ASP A 203 29.96 8.17 -0.85
C ASP A 203 28.58 8.56 -0.32
N TYR A 204 27.81 7.54 0.05
CA TYR A 204 26.45 7.67 0.55
C TYR A 204 26.38 7.01 1.92
N GLN A 205 25.83 7.72 2.89
CA GLN A 205 25.49 7.17 4.19
C GLN A 205 24.04 6.65 4.15
N ILE A 206 23.84 5.38 4.50
CA ILE A 206 22.52 4.77 4.61
C ILE A 206 21.96 5.06 6.00
N ASN A 207 20.71 5.50 6.04
CA ASN A 207 19.91 5.63 7.26
C ASN A 207 19.27 4.27 7.56
N GLU A 208 19.98 3.46 8.33
CA GLU A 208 19.56 2.09 8.64
C GLU A 208 18.22 2.04 9.38
N SER A 209 17.92 3.03 10.22
CA SER A 209 16.65 3.10 10.96
C SER A 209 15.45 3.20 10.02
N VAL A 210 15.50 4.12 9.05
CA VAL A 210 14.42 4.30 8.06
C VAL A 210 14.34 3.09 7.13
N LEU A 211 15.47 2.51 6.75
CA LEU A 211 15.49 1.30 5.93
C LEU A 211 14.85 0.11 6.67
N ARG A 212 15.20 -0.12 7.94
CA ARG A 212 14.61 -1.19 8.75
C ARG A 212 13.12 -0.96 8.98
N MET A 213 12.69 0.27 9.25
CA MET A 213 11.27 0.62 9.33
C MET A 213 10.53 0.20 8.07
N PHE A 214 11.06 0.53 6.89
CA PHE A 214 10.41 0.18 5.63
C PHE A 214 10.40 -1.34 5.38
N ILE A 215 11.46 -2.06 5.76
CA ILE A 215 11.49 -3.52 5.66
C ILE A 215 10.47 -4.15 6.61
N HIS A 216 10.32 -3.65 7.83
CA HIS A 216 9.26 -4.08 8.73
C HIS A 216 7.88 -3.87 8.10
N LEU A 217 7.66 -2.75 7.42
CA LEU A 217 6.42 -2.51 6.68
C LEU A 217 6.20 -3.55 5.55
N ILE A 218 7.24 -3.92 4.80
CA ILE A 218 7.11 -5.01 3.81
C ILE A 218 6.73 -6.33 4.49
N VAL A 219 7.51 -6.76 5.48
CA VAL A 219 7.37 -8.09 6.11
C VAL A 219 6.07 -8.20 6.91
N ARG A 220 5.68 -7.15 7.64
CA ARG A 220 4.55 -7.19 8.57
C ARG A 220 3.22 -6.75 7.96
N LEU A 221 3.24 -5.86 6.97
CA LEU A 221 2.02 -5.38 6.29
C LEU A 221 1.89 -5.97 4.89
N LEU A 222 2.83 -5.73 3.98
CA LEU A 222 2.65 -6.15 2.57
C LEU A 222 2.64 -7.68 2.39
N ALA A 223 3.52 -8.38 3.11
CA ALA A 223 3.61 -9.83 3.18
C ALA A 223 2.82 -10.42 4.37
N GLY A 224 2.15 -9.57 5.15
CA GLY A 224 1.43 -9.96 6.34
C GLY A 224 0.10 -10.67 6.05
N PRO A 225 -0.63 -11.08 7.09
CA PRO A 225 -1.96 -11.70 6.94
C PRO A 225 -3.05 -10.68 6.63
N LYS A 226 -2.76 -9.39 6.85
CA LYS A 226 -3.70 -8.27 6.74
C LYS A 226 -3.11 -7.14 5.91
N LEU A 227 -3.88 -6.67 4.95
CA LEU A 227 -3.67 -5.45 4.17
C LEU A 227 -3.60 -4.18 5.05
N LEU A 228 -4.51 -4.02 6.02
CA LEU A 228 -4.58 -2.86 6.92
C LEU A 228 -5.09 -3.25 8.31
N HIS A 229 -4.57 -2.62 9.37
CA HIS A 229 -5.10 -2.83 10.71
C HIS A 229 -6.45 -2.11 10.88
N ARG A 230 -7.42 -2.78 11.53
CA ARG A 230 -8.72 -2.19 11.87
C ARG A 230 -8.58 -1.25 13.06
N ALA A 231 -9.52 -0.32 13.21
CA ALA A 231 -9.61 0.47 14.43
C ALA A 231 -9.77 -0.47 15.65
N PRO A 232 -9.12 -0.17 16.79
CA PRO A 232 -9.38 -0.92 18.01
C PRO A 232 -10.87 -0.82 18.38
N PRO A 233 -11.47 -1.87 18.94
CA PRO A 233 -12.86 -1.81 19.40
C PRO A 233 -12.99 -0.65 20.39
N GLY A 234 -14.00 0.20 20.17
CA GLY A 234 -14.27 1.33 21.04
C GLY A 234 -14.55 0.87 22.47
N PRO A 235 -14.45 1.78 23.47
CA PRO A 235 -14.86 1.46 24.82
C PRO A 235 -16.30 0.94 24.77
N LYS A 236 -16.51 -0.30 25.22
CA LYS A 236 -17.86 -0.85 25.37
C LYS A 236 -18.63 0.12 26.26
N PRO A 237 -19.84 0.56 25.87
CA PRO A 237 -20.67 1.33 26.78
C PRO A 237 -20.78 0.54 28.07
N GLU A 238 -20.46 1.17 29.20
CA GLU A 238 -20.63 0.54 30.51
C GLU A 238 -22.07 0.02 30.58
N GLN A 239 -22.20 -1.30 30.56
CA GLN A 239 -23.47 -1.97 30.72
C GLN A 239 -23.97 -1.59 32.12
N GLN A 240 -24.90 -0.63 32.18
CA GLN A 240 -25.80 -0.54 33.31
C GLN A 240 -26.52 -1.89 33.37
N LYS A 241 -26.21 -2.68 34.40
CA LYS A 241 -26.94 -3.91 34.73
C LYS A 241 -28.43 -3.57 34.84
N GLN A 242 -29.18 -3.88 33.81
CA GLN A 242 -30.59 -4.22 33.93
C GLN A 242 -30.71 -5.69 33.53
N ASP A 243 -31.04 -6.51 34.52
CA ASP A 243 -31.44 -7.89 34.34
C ASP A 243 -32.66 -7.93 33.41
N SER A 244 -32.46 -8.43 32.20
CA SER A 244 -33.53 -9.05 31.43
C SER A 244 -32.90 -10.12 30.54
N ASP A 245 -33.16 -11.38 30.89
CA ASP A 245 -32.93 -12.55 30.07
C ASP A 245 -33.69 -12.37 28.74
N ASP A 246 -32.95 -12.24 27.64
CA ASP A 246 -33.37 -12.70 26.33
C ASP A 246 -32.10 -13.02 25.53
N GLU A 247 -31.95 -14.30 25.21
CA GLU A 247 -30.93 -14.85 24.32
C GLU A 247 -31.25 -14.38 22.89
N ASP A 248 -30.39 -13.53 22.31
CA ASP A 248 -30.26 -13.50 20.86
C ASP A 248 -28.81 -13.24 20.45
N GLU A 249 -28.33 -14.10 19.55
CA GLU A 249 -26.96 -14.21 19.09
C GLU A 249 -26.60 -13.07 18.13
N GLY A 250 -25.48 -12.40 18.39
CA GLY A 250 -24.90 -11.46 17.43
C GLY A 250 -23.98 -10.47 18.11
N GLY A 251 -22.75 -10.86 18.43
CA GLY A 251 -21.72 -9.95 18.93
C GLY A 251 -21.43 -8.87 17.89
N VAL A 252 -22.09 -7.72 18.03
CA VAL A 252 -21.86 -6.53 17.21
C VAL A 252 -20.56 -5.86 17.68
N ASP A 253 -19.44 -6.24 17.08
CA ASP A 253 -18.18 -5.48 17.17
C ASP A 253 -18.28 -4.21 16.31
N GLY A 254 -19.13 -3.28 16.76
CA GLY A 254 -19.36 -1.97 16.15
C GLY A 254 -18.82 -0.88 17.07
N ALA A 255 -17.55 -0.51 16.89
CA ALA A 255 -17.14 0.83 17.33
C ALA A 255 -17.95 1.82 16.48
N ALA A 256 -18.82 2.60 17.13
CA ALA A 256 -19.60 3.64 16.47
C ALA A 256 -18.68 4.54 15.65
N ILE A 257 -18.64 4.33 14.32
CA ILE A 257 -18.04 5.29 13.41
C ILE A 257 -19.10 6.30 13.06
N GLY A 258 -19.00 7.43 13.74
CA GLY A 258 -19.79 8.59 13.44
C GLY A 258 -19.61 9.66 14.48
N ASP A 259 -18.35 9.97 14.81
CA ASP A 259 -17.91 11.30 15.27
C ASP A 259 -16.40 11.27 15.57
N GLU A 260 -15.57 11.10 14.54
CA GLU A 260 -14.23 11.65 14.68
C GLU A 260 -14.37 13.17 14.60
N MET A 261 -14.25 13.82 15.75
CA MET A 261 -14.14 15.26 15.84
C MET A 261 -12.82 15.69 15.20
N VAL A 262 -12.84 15.93 13.90
CA VAL A 262 -11.72 16.59 13.22
C VAL A 262 -11.82 18.08 13.59
N ASN A 263 -10.96 18.54 14.51
CA ASN A 263 -11.02 19.91 15.08
C ASN A 263 -12.37 20.29 15.70
N GLY A 264 -13.06 19.35 16.37
CA GLY A 264 -14.35 19.63 17.02
C GLY A 264 -15.55 19.76 16.06
N GLN A 265 -15.39 19.40 14.78
CA GLN A 265 -16.49 19.41 13.81
C GLN A 265 -16.81 17.99 13.35
N LYS A 266 -18.10 17.62 13.41
CA LYS A 266 -18.64 16.41 12.79
C LYS A 266 -18.54 16.56 11.26
N GLY A 267 -17.88 15.64 10.57
CA GLY A 267 -17.69 15.71 9.12
C GLY A 267 -17.23 14.40 8.50
N PRO A 268 -17.21 14.31 7.16
CA PRO A 268 -16.67 13.15 6.46
C PRO A 268 -15.17 12.99 6.79
N SER A 269 -14.71 11.75 6.95
CA SER A 269 -13.30 11.42 7.18
C SER A 269 -12.70 10.69 5.99
N PHE A 270 -11.53 11.15 5.53
CA PHE A 270 -10.76 10.50 4.46
C PHE A 270 -9.57 9.68 4.99
N ARG A 271 -9.53 9.38 6.29
CA ARG A 271 -8.45 8.60 6.92
C ARG A 271 -8.15 7.30 6.19
N SER A 272 -9.17 6.49 5.90
CA SER A 272 -8.97 5.21 5.23
C SER A 272 -8.36 5.39 3.84
N ASP A 273 -8.82 6.40 3.07
CA ASP A 273 -8.27 6.68 1.75
C ASP A 273 -6.82 7.17 1.83
N ARG A 274 -6.47 8.00 2.83
CA ARG A 274 -5.07 8.42 3.08
C ARG A 274 -4.16 7.24 3.41
N ARG A 275 -4.62 6.30 4.23
CA ARG A 275 -3.90 5.05 4.52
C ARG A 275 -3.69 4.21 3.26
N ILE A 276 -4.72 4.08 2.42
CA ILE A 276 -4.61 3.40 1.12
C ILE A 276 -3.58 4.08 0.20
N ILE A 277 -3.56 5.42 0.14
CA ILE A 277 -2.53 6.15 -0.62
C ILE A 277 -1.13 5.84 -0.10
N ARG A 278 -0.90 5.87 1.23
CA ARG A 278 0.40 5.51 1.82
C ARG A 278 0.78 4.07 1.49
N LEU A 279 -0.18 3.15 1.50
CA LEU A 279 0.03 1.75 1.13
C LEU A 279 0.43 1.58 -0.35
N LEU A 280 -0.20 2.33 -1.26
CA LEU A 280 0.17 2.35 -2.69
C LEU A 280 1.59 2.88 -2.91
N ILE A 281 1.99 3.92 -2.17
CA ILE A 281 3.37 4.46 -2.19
C ILE A 281 4.36 3.40 -1.69
N ALA A 282 4.06 2.74 -0.57
CA ALA A 282 4.90 1.69 -0.04
C ALA A 282 5.06 0.52 -1.02
N ARG A 283 3.96 0.08 -1.64
CA ARG A 283 3.99 -0.96 -2.69
C ARG A 283 4.86 -0.57 -3.86
N TYR A 284 4.78 0.69 -4.31
CA TYR A 284 5.66 1.17 -5.38
C TYR A 284 7.13 0.93 -5.07
N TRP A 285 7.60 1.32 -3.88
CA TRP A 285 8.99 1.09 -3.50
C TRP A 285 9.32 -0.39 -3.30
N ALA A 286 8.40 -1.17 -2.73
CA ALA A 286 8.58 -2.61 -2.57
C ALA A 286 8.73 -3.32 -3.93
N ASP A 287 7.89 -2.98 -4.91
CA ASP A 287 7.97 -3.53 -6.27
C ASP A 287 9.31 -3.22 -6.94
N GLN A 288 9.85 -2.02 -6.72
CA GLN A 288 11.17 -1.64 -7.23
C GLN A 288 12.28 -2.50 -6.59
N ILE A 289 12.19 -2.80 -5.29
CA ILE A 289 13.12 -3.72 -4.61
C ILE A 289 13.01 -5.14 -5.16
N ILE A 290 11.78 -5.65 -5.33
CA ILE A 290 11.51 -6.97 -5.90
C ILE A 290 12.11 -7.08 -7.30
N GLN A 291 11.95 -6.06 -8.14
CA GLN A 291 12.56 -6.02 -9.47
C GLN A 291 14.09 -6.08 -9.42
N LYS A 292 14.73 -5.38 -8.46
CA LYS A 292 16.18 -5.48 -8.27
C LYS A 292 16.62 -6.87 -7.81
N PHE A 293 15.84 -7.50 -6.94
CA PHE A 293 16.12 -8.83 -6.43
C PHE A 293 16.04 -9.87 -7.55
N ARG A 294 14.92 -9.92 -8.28
CA ARG A 294 14.72 -10.83 -9.42
C ARG A 294 15.78 -10.63 -10.50
N LYS A 295 16.18 -9.38 -10.77
CA LYS A 295 17.27 -9.10 -11.72
C LYS A 295 18.60 -9.70 -11.25
N LYS A 296 18.97 -9.53 -9.97
CA LYS A 296 20.20 -10.09 -9.41
C LYS A 296 20.20 -11.62 -9.43
N GLN A 297 19.07 -12.27 -9.13
CA GLN A 297 18.94 -13.72 -9.23
C GLN A 297 19.20 -14.21 -10.67
N LYS A 298 18.53 -13.60 -11.64
CA LYS A 298 18.73 -13.95 -13.06
C LYS A 298 20.19 -13.80 -13.50
N GLU A 299 20.86 -12.73 -13.07
CA GLU A 299 22.28 -12.51 -13.36
C GLU A 299 23.21 -13.55 -12.68
N GLN A 300 22.80 -14.14 -11.55
CA GLN A 300 23.55 -15.21 -10.88
C GLN A 300 23.34 -16.56 -11.58
N ASP A 301 22.11 -16.88 -11.97
CA ASP A 301 21.77 -18.11 -12.69
C ASP A 301 22.48 -18.16 -14.05
N GLU A 302 22.49 -17.06 -14.80
CA GLU A 302 23.21 -16.96 -16.08
C GLU A 302 24.73 -17.18 -15.92
N LYS A 303 25.33 -16.66 -14.84
CA LYS A 303 26.76 -16.87 -14.55
C LYS A 303 27.08 -18.32 -14.18
N GLN A 304 26.22 -18.98 -13.41
CA GLN A 304 26.41 -20.40 -13.06
C GLN A 304 26.27 -21.29 -14.29
N THR A 305 25.32 -20.99 -15.17
CA THR A 305 25.09 -21.74 -16.40
C THR A 305 26.27 -21.61 -17.37
N ASN A 306 26.83 -20.40 -17.54
CA ASN A 306 27.97 -20.17 -18.41
C ASN A 306 29.27 -20.79 -17.86
N ASN A 307 29.51 -20.70 -16.55
CA ASN A 307 30.68 -21.34 -15.94
C ASN A 307 30.59 -22.88 -15.99
N GLY A 308 29.38 -23.45 -15.93
CA GLY A 308 29.18 -24.89 -16.11
C GLY A 308 29.43 -25.37 -17.54
N ALA A 309 29.13 -24.55 -18.54
CA ALA A 309 29.38 -24.85 -19.95
C ALA A 309 30.88 -24.82 -20.30
N GLU A 310 31.64 -23.84 -19.81
CA GLU A 310 33.10 -23.76 -20.05
C GLU A 310 33.87 -24.93 -19.40
N VAL A 311 33.43 -25.41 -18.24
CA VAL A 311 34.04 -26.58 -17.58
C VAL A 311 33.70 -27.89 -18.32
N GLY A 312 32.50 -27.99 -18.90
CA GLY A 312 32.11 -29.13 -19.74
C GLY A 312 32.87 -29.22 -21.06
N GLU A 313 33.17 -28.07 -21.68
CA GLU A 313 33.93 -27.99 -22.93
C GLU A 313 35.43 -28.27 -22.72
N ALA A 314 36.00 -27.80 -21.60
CA ALA A 314 37.36 -28.13 -21.20
C ALA A 314 37.54 -29.63 -20.93
N ALA A 315 36.58 -30.29 -20.26
CA ALA A 315 36.62 -31.73 -19.99
C ALA A 315 36.52 -32.57 -21.29
N ALA A 316 35.67 -32.18 -22.23
CA ALA A 316 35.54 -32.85 -23.52
C ALA A 316 36.81 -32.74 -24.40
N SER A 317 37.61 -31.67 -24.24
CA SER A 317 38.88 -31.49 -24.97
C SER A 317 40.05 -32.33 -24.43
N VAL A 318 39.98 -32.79 -23.16
CA VAL A 318 41.03 -33.62 -22.55
C VAL A 318 40.89 -35.09 -22.96
N ASP A 319 39.67 -35.61 -23.13
CA ASP A 319 39.42 -37.00 -23.57
C ASP A 319 39.74 -37.24 -25.05
N ALA A 320 39.72 -36.21 -25.90
CA ALA A 320 40.06 -36.33 -27.32
C ALA A 320 41.59 -36.48 -27.59
N ASN A 321 42.45 -36.18 -26.61
CA ASN A 321 43.90 -36.26 -26.76
C ASN A 321 44.53 -37.55 -26.19
N ALA A 322 43.73 -38.43 -25.59
CA ALA A 322 44.21 -39.70 -25.00
C ALA A 322 44.13 -40.91 -25.95
N THR A 323 43.55 -40.77 -27.15
CA THR A 323 43.28 -41.88 -28.08
C THR A 323 44.20 -41.96 -29.31
N ASN A 324 45.21 -41.09 -29.43
CA ASN A 324 46.21 -41.15 -30.51
C ASN A 324 47.61 -41.52 -29.97
N LYS A 325 47.72 -42.73 -29.42
CA LYS A 325 48.99 -43.46 -29.30
C LYS A 325 48.69 -44.93 -29.55
N ASP A 326 48.84 -45.35 -30.79
CA ASP A 326 49.36 -46.66 -31.21
C ASP A 326 49.70 -46.61 -32.71
#